data_AF-A0A517NTD0-F1
#
_entry.id   AF-A0A517NTD0-F1
#
_cell.length_a   1.000
_cell.length_b   1.000
_cell.length_c   1.000
_cell.angle_alpha   90.00
_cell.angle_beta   90.00
_cell.angle_gamma   90.00
#
_symmetry.space_group_name_H-M   'P 1'
#
loop_
_entity.id
_entity.type
_entity.pdbx_description
1 polymer ?
#
loop_
_entity_poly.entity_id
_entity_poly.type
_entity_poly.pdbx_seq_one_letter_code
_entity_poly.pdbx_strand_id
1 'polypeptide(L)'
;MPNAARILAVMLFTAVFVFAPEVAKAQNGRLIEGLFRTLAEQQLEKEKLKRTESQKRPPALRPPGQNTIKPSNDPYQVKLPSGFGGRPDSKLDSRPKPKLRPNGTVAPTSSINVRSREASQYAQRLVAFNRNMDPLISQLRSAARKHPEVRSLLPQAYQIAADSRALLQRCNGISSLSPIINPYAELDARWRQVSFALRSINGISPEVLSSVQQCDETCAAMCKQLQIQPQFDRHALHDQMVIASTYMQSIVDDLEIAGIDPGAARKLTHDCRLLRQRILRAADHVEDASYDEMAASFSDFVQHWGAFAQQIYGLGNPHLDRRLARISECGDQTYAILWMSPPAAFRDVAEIAHRIDTSIERLSQQITLLSIAALPSGDQSRVLNATRDLYQQAVALEKAANAKADVGQLQSLFASLDNTWLSVQSDYPKIRTVNRGLLGDIERACGELRVALGVAGSESSSISASQLIQAAAALEGTSEFINSELRKYSRDLTPSSFRNSVTSAAREFYTHARELHEEISKPGRLSDPRYLSRLQREAEHLLEGWDQLSKDMDHIEEHGLSRSKAFQLRRTQRDITPFVAQIAAALLAE
;
A
#
# COMPACT_ATOMS: atom_id res chain seq x y z
N MET A 1 59.14 -40.61 19.44
CA MET A 1 59.03 -39.19 19.81
C MET A 1 58.56 -38.39 18.60
N PRO A 2 57.25 -38.10 18.47
CA PRO A 2 56.72 -37.31 17.36
C PRO A 2 56.02 -36.05 17.87
N ASN A 3 56.55 -34.86 17.57
CA ASN A 3 55.81 -33.58 17.62
C ASN A 3 56.65 -32.43 17.02
N ALA A 4 57.06 -32.57 15.75
CA ALA A 4 57.72 -31.48 15.03
C ALA A 4 57.17 -31.23 13.61
N ALA A 5 56.17 -32.00 13.15
CA ALA A 5 55.71 -31.96 11.76
C ALA A 5 54.35 -31.26 11.54
N ARG A 6 53.75 -30.60 12.54
CA ARG A 6 52.41 -29.99 12.42
C ARG A 6 52.36 -28.45 12.47
N ILE A 7 53.49 -27.77 12.66
CA ILE A 7 53.50 -26.29 12.78
C ILE A 7 53.82 -25.58 11.45
N LEU A 8 54.31 -26.29 10.42
CA LEU A 8 54.75 -25.67 9.17
C LEU A 8 53.66 -25.48 8.10
N ALA A 9 52.42 -25.95 8.32
CA ALA A 9 51.37 -25.96 7.29
C ALA A 9 50.39 -24.77 7.35
N VAL A 10 50.52 -23.86 8.33
CA VAL A 10 49.57 -22.73 8.53
C VAL A 10 50.17 -21.37 8.13
N MET A 11 51.48 -21.28 7.85
CA MET A 11 52.13 -20.01 7.45
C MET A 11 52.26 -19.78 5.93
N LEU A 12 51.65 -20.62 5.08
CA LEU A 12 51.90 -20.61 3.64
C LEU A 12 50.68 -20.23 2.77
N PHE A 13 49.73 -19.47 3.32
CA PHE A 13 48.60 -18.90 2.57
C PHE A 13 48.38 -17.40 2.82
N THR A 14 49.45 -16.68 3.18
CA THR A 14 49.47 -15.22 3.40
C THR A 14 50.65 -14.58 2.68
N ALA A 15 50.74 -14.78 1.36
CA ALA A 15 51.51 -13.90 0.49
C ALA A 15 51.22 -14.25 -0.96
N VAL A 16 50.58 -13.32 -1.68
CA VAL A 16 50.69 -13.00 -3.11
C VAL A 16 49.31 -12.51 -3.58
N PHE A 17 49.07 -11.22 -3.43
CA PHE A 17 48.67 -10.34 -4.54
C PHE A 17 48.97 -8.90 -4.11
N VAL A 18 50.08 -8.38 -4.62
CA VAL A 18 50.51 -6.99 -4.53
C VAL A 18 50.47 -6.40 -5.95
N PHE A 19 50.07 -5.13 -6.02
CA PHE A 19 50.20 -4.14 -7.10
C PHE A 19 49.09 -4.04 -8.18
N ALA A 20 48.20 -3.05 -8.01
CA ALA A 20 48.15 -1.77 -8.75
C ALA A 20 46.70 -1.20 -8.80
N PRO A 21 46.48 0.10 -9.10
CA PRO A 21 47.19 1.32 -8.71
C PRO A 21 46.29 2.29 -7.91
N GLU A 22 46.91 3.27 -7.25
CA GLU A 22 46.22 4.51 -6.86
C GLU A 22 45.66 5.19 -8.12
N VAL A 23 44.33 5.31 -8.21
CA VAL A 23 43.69 6.20 -9.19
C VAL A 23 42.67 7.08 -8.47
N ALA A 24 43.03 8.36 -8.39
CA ALA A 24 42.16 9.53 -8.26
C ALA A 24 41.03 9.48 -7.22
N LYS A 25 41.34 10.02 -6.03
CA LYS A 25 40.37 10.75 -5.20
C LYS A 25 39.80 11.92 -6.02
N ALA A 26 38.64 11.73 -6.64
CA ALA A 26 37.89 12.81 -7.27
C ALA A 26 36.79 13.31 -6.34
N GLN A 27 36.84 14.62 -6.09
CA GLN A 27 35.92 15.45 -5.30
C GLN A 27 34.48 15.42 -5.83
N ASN A 28 33.67 14.43 -5.47
CA ASN A 28 32.25 14.39 -5.85
C ASN A 28 31.31 15.00 -4.78
N GLY A 29 31.72 16.12 -4.19
CA GLY A 29 30.87 16.94 -3.31
C GLY A 29 30.66 18.38 -3.76
N ARG A 30 31.41 18.88 -4.77
CA ARG A 30 31.31 20.28 -5.23
C ARG A 30 30.88 20.45 -6.69
N LEU A 31 30.81 19.37 -7.48
CA LEU A 31 30.38 19.41 -8.88
C LEU A 31 28.86 19.41 -9.05
N ILE A 32 28.10 18.87 -8.10
CA ILE A 32 26.64 18.82 -8.15
C ILE A 32 26.04 20.21 -7.87
N GLU A 33 26.60 20.98 -6.94
CA GLU A 33 26.17 22.36 -6.65
C GLU A 33 26.45 23.33 -7.81
N GLY A 34 27.57 23.15 -8.52
CA GLY A 34 27.90 23.93 -9.73
C GLY A 34 26.94 23.66 -10.89
N LEU A 35 26.53 22.40 -11.09
CA LEU A 35 25.61 22.02 -12.16
C LEU A 35 24.19 22.53 -11.94
N PHE A 36 23.68 22.52 -10.70
CA PHE A 36 22.34 23.06 -10.40
C PHE A 36 22.27 24.58 -10.51
N ARG A 37 23.33 25.29 -10.12
CA ARG A 37 23.39 26.75 -10.28
C ARG A 37 23.47 27.17 -11.76
N THR A 38 24.25 26.45 -12.56
CA THR A 38 24.41 26.75 -14.00
C THR A 38 23.13 26.41 -14.79
N LEU A 39 22.39 25.35 -14.43
CA LEU A 39 21.10 25.02 -15.02
C LEU A 39 19.99 26.01 -14.65
N ALA A 40 19.99 26.52 -13.41
CA ALA A 40 19.06 27.54 -12.96
C ALA A 40 19.31 28.89 -13.66
N GLU A 41 20.58 29.29 -13.83
CA GLU A 41 20.95 30.52 -14.55
C GLU A 41 20.62 30.42 -16.06
N GLN A 42 20.85 29.27 -16.70
CA GLN A 42 20.45 29.04 -18.10
C GLN A 42 18.93 29.05 -18.33
N GLN A 43 18.12 28.54 -17.38
CA GLN A 43 16.66 28.61 -17.51
C GLN A 43 16.13 30.05 -17.35
N LEU A 44 16.74 30.82 -16.46
CA LEU A 44 16.35 32.20 -16.19
C LEU A 44 16.73 33.14 -17.36
N GLU A 45 17.85 32.88 -18.05
CA GLU A 45 18.20 33.58 -19.30
C GLU A 45 17.27 33.21 -20.47
N LYS A 46 16.87 31.94 -20.60
CA LYS A 46 15.88 31.52 -21.61
C LYS A 46 14.51 32.16 -21.41
N GLU A 47 14.08 32.36 -20.16
CA GLU A 47 12.84 33.09 -19.87
C GLU A 47 12.95 34.59 -20.14
N LYS A 48 14.09 35.21 -19.81
CA LYS A 48 14.33 36.62 -20.11
C LYS A 48 14.32 36.88 -21.62
N LEU A 49 14.97 36.03 -22.41
CA LEU A 49 14.97 36.12 -23.88
C LEU A 49 13.56 35.99 -24.47
N LYS A 50 12.76 35.03 -23.99
CA LYS A 50 11.34 34.88 -24.39
C LYS A 50 10.47 36.10 -24.06
N ARG A 51 10.73 36.78 -22.94
CA ARG A 51 10.01 38.02 -22.58
C ARG A 51 10.42 39.20 -23.46
N THR A 52 11.70 39.35 -23.79
CA THR A 52 12.15 40.40 -24.74
C THR A 52 11.69 40.15 -26.18
N GLU A 53 11.56 38.89 -26.60
CA GLU A 53 11.11 38.55 -27.96
C GLU A 53 9.60 38.73 -28.13
N SER A 54 8.81 38.51 -27.06
CA SER A 54 7.37 38.77 -27.05
C SER A 54 7.01 40.26 -26.98
N GLN A 55 7.92 41.12 -26.49
CA GLN A 55 7.75 42.59 -26.52
C GLN A 55 8.13 43.26 -27.85
N LYS A 56 8.83 42.57 -28.76
CA LYS A 56 9.29 43.15 -30.04
C LYS A 56 8.42 42.83 -31.26
N ARG A 57 7.31 42.09 -31.12
CA ARG A 57 6.41 41.82 -32.25
C ARG A 57 5.42 42.97 -32.45
N PRO A 58 5.47 43.71 -33.58
CA PRO A 58 4.45 44.70 -33.90
C PRO A 58 3.11 44.01 -34.22
N PRO A 59 1.98 44.67 -33.93
CA PRO A 59 0.65 44.12 -34.20
C PRO A 59 0.41 43.99 -35.70
N ALA A 60 0.10 42.76 -36.15
CA ALA A 60 -0.22 42.49 -37.54
C ALA A 60 -1.56 43.14 -37.94
N LEU A 61 -1.52 43.95 -38.99
CA LEU A 61 -2.69 44.53 -39.67
C LEU A 61 -3.55 43.42 -40.29
N ARG A 62 -4.86 43.48 -40.03
CA ARG A 62 -5.87 42.56 -40.59
C ARG A 62 -6.21 42.94 -42.04
N PRO A 63 -6.26 41.97 -42.97
CA PRO A 63 -6.92 42.18 -44.26
C PRO A 63 -8.44 42.05 -44.14
N PRO A 64 -9.23 42.77 -44.97
CA PRO A 64 -10.68 42.72 -44.92
C PRO A 64 -11.24 41.60 -45.80
N GLY A 65 -12.30 40.96 -45.31
CA GLY A 65 -13.34 40.35 -46.12
C GLY A 65 -13.10 38.93 -46.62
N GLN A 66 -13.68 37.95 -45.91
CA GLN A 66 -14.36 36.82 -46.55
C GLN A 66 -15.28 36.13 -45.54
N ASN A 67 -16.58 36.26 -45.77
CA ASN A 67 -17.65 35.60 -45.03
C ASN A 67 -17.68 34.11 -45.36
N THR A 68 -16.96 33.32 -44.58
CA THR A 68 -17.25 31.90 -44.38
C THR A 68 -17.78 31.75 -42.97
N ILE A 69 -18.98 31.18 -42.82
CA ILE A 69 -19.60 30.82 -41.55
C ILE A 69 -18.62 29.88 -40.82
N LYS A 70 -17.81 30.45 -39.91
CA LYS A 70 -16.92 29.70 -39.04
C LYS A 70 -17.79 29.04 -37.97
N PRO A 71 -17.59 27.74 -37.68
CA PRO A 71 -18.16 27.16 -36.47
C PRO A 71 -17.68 28.01 -35.28
N SER A 72 -18.60 28.38 -34.42
CA SER A 72 -18.35 29.13 -33.19
C SER A 72 -17.22 28.46 -32.39
N ASN A 73 -15.99 28.97 -32.53
CA ASN A 73 -14.87 28.63 -31.66
C ASN A 73 -15.08 29.41 -30.35
N ASP A 74 -15.99 28.92 -29.52
CA ASP A 74 -16.14 29.42 -28.16
C ASP A 74 -14.83 29.08 -27.41
N PRO A 75 -14.04 30.07 -26.97
CA PRO A 75 -12.73 29.82 -26.35
C PRO A 75 -12.81 28.99 -25.05
N TYR A 76 -14.00 28.77 -24.51
CA TYR A 76 -14.24 28.01 -23.29
C TYR A 76 -14.84 26.61 -23.51
N GLN A 77 -14.92 26.17 -24.76
CA GLN A 77 -15.35 24.82 -25.11
C GLN A 77 -14.21 23.82 -24.98
N VAL A 78 -14.31 22.89 -24.04
CA VAL A 78 -13.37 21.78 -23.88
C VAL A 78 -13.86 20.59 -24.69
N LYS A 79 -13.08 20.18 -25.71
CA LYS A 79 -13.38 19.02 -26.55
C LYS A 79 -13.04 17.73 -25.80
N LEU A 80 -14.01 16.84 -25.64
CA LEU A 80 -13.77 15.51 -25.11
C LEU A 80 -13.18 14.59 -26.20
N PRO A 81 -12.26 13.67 -25.86
CA PRO A 81 -11.81 12.65 -26.80
C PRO A 81 -12.98 11.78 -27.29
N SER A 82 -12.91 11.30 -28.52
CA SER A 82 -13.90 10.38 -29.09
C SER A 82 -14.03 9.12 -28.23
N GLY A 83 -15.26 8.78 -27.81
CA GLY A 83 -15.54 7.63 -26.94
C GLY A 83 -15.72 7.96 -25.45
N PHE A 84 -15.53 9.23 -25.06
CA PHE A 84 -15.73 9.66 -23.68
C PHE A 84 -17.22 9.66 -23.27
N GLY A 85 -17.59 8.78 -22.33
CA GLY A 85 -18.96 8.70 -21.78
C GLY A 85 -19.91 7.73 -22.51
N GLY A 86 -19.40 6.93 -23.46
CA GLY A 86 -20.20 5.83 -24.04
C GLY A 86 -20.48 4.76 -22.99
N ARG A 87 -21.75 4.46 -22.71
CA ARG A 87 -22.12 3.22 -22.01
C ARG A 87 -21.52 2.03 -22.78
N PRO A 88 -20.96 1.01 -22.11
CA PRO A 88 -20.54 -0.20 -22.81
C PRO A 88 -21.75 -0.80 -23.51
N ASP A 89 -21.68 -0.90 -24.84
CA ASP A 89 -22.76 -1.43 -25.69
C ASP A 89 -23.17 -2.83 -25.19
N SER A 90 -24.38 -2.94 -24.66
CA SER A 90 -25.03 -4.21 -24.37
C SER A 90 -25.32 -4.91 -25.70
N LYS A 91 -24.36 -5.69 -26.19
CA LYS A 91 -24.55 -6.59 -27.34
C LYS A 91 -25.36 -7.81 -26.90
N LEU A 92 -26.65 -7.64 -26.70
CA LEU A 92 -27.63 -8.71 -26.67
C LEU A 92 -28.95 -8.14 -27.19
N ASP A 93 -29.07 -8.10 -28.51
CA ASP A 93 -30.35 -8.22 -29.21
C ASP A 93 -30.08 -8.37 -30.72
N SER A 94 -29.97 -9.63 -31.15
CA SER A 94 -29.87 -10.04 -32.54
C SER A 94 -31.25 -9.92 -33.20
N ARG A 95 -31.70 -8.70 -33.48
CA ARG A 95 -32.85 -8.45 -34.35
C ARG A 95 -32.35 -7.87 -35.69
N PRO A 96 -32.67 -8.48 -36.84
CA PRO A 96 -32.20 -8.00 -38.13
C PRO A 96 -32.85 -6.66 -38.44
N LYS A 97 -32.06 -5.58 -38.49
CA LYS A 97 -32.52 -4.25 -38.89
C LYS A 97 -32.58 -4.13 -40.42
N PRO A 98 -33.58 -3.41 -40.98
CA PRO A 98 -33.70 -3.15 -42.40
C PRO A 98 -32.65 -2.15 -42.88
N LYS A 99 -32.21 -2.32 -44.13
CA LYS A 99 -31.25 -1.45 -44.83
C LYS A 99 -31.78 -0.02 -44.92
N LEU A 100 -31.12 0.92 -44.23
CA LEU A 100 -31.36 2.36 -44.35
C LEU A 100 -30.03 3.09 -44.64
N ARG A 101 -30.05 3.72 -45.82
CA ARG A 101 -29.26 4.83 -46.41
C ARG A 101 -27.92 5.27 -45.79
N PRO A 102 -26.90 5.58 -46.63
CA PRO A 102 -25.64 6.16 -46.20
C PRO A 102 -25.80 7.67 -45.98
N ASN A 103 -26.18 8.08 -44.79
CA ASN A 103 -25.92 9.43 -44.31
C ASN A 103 -25.07 9.30 -43.05
N GLY A 104 -23.78 9.58 -43.19
CA GLY A 104 -22.83 9.58 -42.08
C GLY A 104 -23.15 10.71 -41.10
N THR A 105 -24.05 10.45 -40.16
CA THR A 105 -24.14 11.23 -38.93
C THR A 105 -22.88 10.97 -38.12
N VAL A 106 -21.91 11.88 -38.25
CA VAL A 106 -20.78 12.01 -37.33
C VAL A 106 -21.37 12.08 -35.91
N ALA A 107 -21.01 11.13 -35.06
CA ALA A 107 -21.48 11.10 -33.67
C ALA A 107 -21.18 12.46 -33.02
N PRO A 108 -22.15 13.07 -32.30
CA PRO A 108 -21.96 14.37 -31.68
C PRO A 108 -20.76 14.28 -30.72
N THR A 109 -19.72 15.05 -31.01
CA THR A 109 -18.55 15.15 -30.13
C THR A 109 -19.02 15.83 -28.87
N SER A 110 -19.08 15.09 -27.76
CA SER A 110 -19.47 15.65 -26.47
C SER A 110 -18.48 16.76 -26.10
N SER A 111 -18.97 17.98 -25.91
CA SER A 111 -18.16 19.13 -25.53
C SER A 111 -18.68 19.71 -24.24
N ILE A 112 -17.78 20.13 -23.35
CA ILE A 112 -18.16 20.79 -22.10
C ILE A 112 -17.98 22.28 -22.30
N ASN A 113 -19.06 23.02 -22.06
CA ASN A 113 -19.07 24.47 -22.16
C ASN A 113 -18.86 25.04 -20.77
N VAL A 114 -17.70 25.64 -20.55
CA VAL A 114 -17.36 26.28 -19.28
C VAL A 114 -17.49 27.79 -19.45
N ARG A 115 -17.79 28.56 -18.40
CA ARG A 115 -17.96 30.03 -18.51
C ARG A 115 -16.75 30.84 -18.07
N SER A 116 -15.68 30.19 -17.62
CA SER A 116 -14.45 30.87 -17.21
C SER A 116 -13.20 30.14 -17.70
N ARG A 117 -12.12 30.92 -17.88
CA ARG A 117 -10.81 30.42 -18.31
C ARG A 117 -10.20 29.45 -17.28
N GLU A 118 -10.36 29.75 -16.00
CA GLU A 118 -9.85 28.90 -14.93
C GLU A 118 -10.57 27.56 -14.93
N ALA A 119 -11.89 27.57 -15.02
CA ALA A 119 -12.65 26.33 -15.05
C ALA A 119 -12.44 25.55 -16.38
N SER A 120 -12.17 26.21 -17.51
CA SER A 120 -11.78 25.50 -18.74
C SER A 120 -10.41 24.84 -18.62
N GLN A 121 -9.44 25.49 -17.97
CA GLN A 121 -8.12 24.90 -17.68
C GLN A 121 -8.22 23.71 -16.73
N TYR A 122 -9.06 23.83 -15.69
CA TYR A 122 -9.32 22.74 -14.77
C TYR A 122 -9.96 21.53 -15.48
N ALA A 123 -11.00 21.78 -16.29
CA ALA A 123 -11.65 20.72 -17.07
C ALA A 123 -10.69 20.05 -18.06
N GLN A 124 -9.77 20.78 -18.68
CA GLN A 124 -8.72 20.20 -19.53
C GLN A 124 -7.79 19.26 -18.75
N ARG A 125 -7.37 19.65 -17.54
CA ARG A 125 -6.55 18.79 -16.67
C ARG A 125 -7.31 17.55 -16.21
N LEU A 126 -8.58 17.70 -15.88
CA LEU A 126 -9.42 16.56 -15.50
C LEU A 126 -9.65 15.60 -16.70
N VAL A 127 -9.73 16.12 -17.93
CA VAL A 127 -9.73 15.29 -19.14
C VAL A 127 -8.39 14.55 -19.31
N ALA A 128 -7.26 15.20 -19.06
CA ALA A 128 -5.95 14.56 -19.11
C ALA A 128 -5.82 13.44 -18.06
N PHE A 129 -6.28 13.68 -16.83
CA PHE A 129 -6.33 12.66 -15.77
C PHE A 129 -7.16 11.45 -16.22
N ASN A 130 -8.37 11.67 -16.74
CA ASN A 130 -9.21 10.56 -17.23
C ASN A 130 -8.55 9.78 -18.39
N ARG A 131 -7.83 10.46 -19.29
CA ARG A 131 -7.08 9.80 -20.38
C ARG A 131 -5.96 8.91 -19.87
N ASN A 132 -5.35 9.24 -18.72
CA ASN A 132 -4.30 8.43 -18.09
C ASN A 132 -4.90 7.28 -17.25
N MET A 133 -6.12 7.44 -16.72
CA MET A 133 -6.80 6.42 -15.92
C MET A 133 -7.25 5.20 -16.74
N ASP A 134 -7.74 5.38 -17.96
CA ASP A 134 -8.19 4.26 -18.80
C ASP A 134 -7.06 3.25 -19.14
N PRO A 135 -5.87 3.67 -19.62
CA PRO A 135 -4.75 2.74 -19.84
C PRO A 135 -4.23 2.15 -18.52
N LEU A 136 -4.21 2.94 -17.44
CA LEU A 136 -3.85 2.43 -16.11
C LEU A 136 -4.77 1.27 -15.71
N ILE A 137 -6.09 1.42 -15.80
CA ILE A 137 -7.06 0.36 -15.49
C ILE A 137 -6.83 -0.88 -16.35
N SER A 138 -6.54 -0.71 -17.64
CA SER A 138 -6.22 -1.84 -18.53
C SER A 138 -4.95 -2.58 -18.09
N GLN A 139 -3.90 -1.84 -17.73
CA GLN A 139 -2.66 -2.41 -17.21
C GLN A 139 -2.87 -3.09 -15.85
N LEU A 140 -3.66 -2.49 -14.96
CA LEU A 140 -4.00 -3.09 -13.65
C LEU A 140 -4.78 -4.40 -13.82
N ARG A 141 -5.69 -4.51 -14.79
CA ARG A 141 -6.36 -5.80 -15.11
C ARG A 141 -5.35 -6.88 -15.54
N SER A 142 -4.34 -6.50 -16.32
CA SER A 142 -3.28 -7.42 -16.74
C SER A 142 -2.39 -7.82 -15.56
N ALA A 143 -1.95 -6.83 -14.78
CA ALA A 143 -1.13 -7.03 -13.59
C ALA A 143 -1.84 -7.86 -12.50
N ALA A 144 -3.16 -7.70 -12.35
CA ALA A 144 -4.00 -8.46 -11.43
C ALA A 144 -3.96 -9.98 -11.66
N ARG A 145 -3.57 -10.45 -12.85
CA ARG A 145 -3.35 -11.88 -13.08
C ARG A 145 -2.13 -12.41 -12.31
N LYS A 146 -1.07 -11.60 -12.24
CA LYS A 146 0.20 -11.94 -11.58
C LYS A 146 0.27 -11.49 -10.12
N HIS A 147 -0.43 -10.42 -9.77
CA HIS A 147 -0.41 -9.79 -8.45
C HIS A 147 -1.84 -9.73 -7.88
N PRO A 148 -2.23 -10.66 -7.00
CA PRO A 148 -3.57 -10.68 -6.41
C PRO A 148 -3.91 -9.40 -5.63
N GLU A 149 -2.92 -8.73 -5.03
CA GLU A 149 -3.06 -7.44 -4.36
C GLU A 149 -3.61 -6.34 -5.29
N VAL A 150 -3.32 -6.41 -6.59
CA VAL A 150 -3.87 -5.44 -7.55
C VAL A 150 -5.38 -5.66 -7.75
N ARG A 151 -5.91 -6.87 -7.53
CA ARG A 151 -7.34 -7.17 -7.70
C ARG A 151 -8.19 -6.41 -6.69
N SER A 152 -7.73 -6.28 -5.44
CA SER A 152 -8.47 -5.53 -4.41
C SER A 152 -8.52 -4.02 -4.69
N LEU A 153 -7.56 -3.50 -5.46
CA LEU A 153 -7.49 -2.08 -5.85
C LEU A 153 -8.30 -1.74 -7.11
N LEU A 154 -8.62 -2.73 -7.95
CA LEU A 154 -9.37 -2.51 -9.20
C LEU A 154 -10.72 -1.82 -9.00
N PRO A 155 -11.60 -2.25 -8.05
CA PRO A 155 -12.87 -1.56 -7.79
C PRO A 155 -12.69 -0.08 -7.46
N GLN A 156 -11.68 0.25 -6.64
CA GLN A 156 -11.37 1.63 -6.28
C GLN A 156 -10.90 2.44 -7.49
N ALA A 157 -10.07 1.86 -8.36
CA ALA A 157 -9.65 2.50 -9.60
C ALA A 157 -10.83 2.80 -10.55
N TYR A 158 -11.80 1.88 -10.69
CA TYR A 158 -13.03 2.17 -11.44
C TYR A 158 -13.87 3.27 -10.80
N GLN A 159 -14.00 3.24 -9.47
CA GLN A 159 -14.75 4.25 -8.74
C GLN A 159 -14.14 5.64 -8.96
N ILE A 160 -12.81 5.76 -8.87
CA ILE A 160 -12.10 7.01 -9.16
C ILE A 160 -12.35 7.47 -10.61
N ALA A 161 -12.29 6.55 -11.57
CA ALA A 161 -12.57 6.87 -12.97
C ALA A 161 -14.04 7.24 -13.24
N ALA A 162 -14.99 6.71 -12.47
CA ALA A 162 -16.39 7.10 -12.55
C ALA A 162 -16.60 8.48 -11.93
N ASP A 163 -16.03 8.72 -10.75
CA ASP A 163 -16.14 9.98 -10.02
C ASP A 163 -15.46 11.13 -10.75
N SER A 164 -14.31 10.90 -11.39
CA SER A 164 -13.64 11.89 -12.23
C SER A 164 -14.47 12.27 -13.46
N ARG A 165 -15.22 11.32 -14.06
CA ARG A 165 -16.15 11.62 -15.16
C ARG A 165 -17.38 12.38 -14.67
N ALA A 166 -17.93 12.02 -13.52
CA ALA A 166 -19.05 12.73 -12.90
C ALA A 166 -18.63 14.17 -12.53
N LEU A 167 -17.44 14.36 -11.98
CA LEU A 167 -16.88 15.67 -11.68
C LEU A 167 -16.69 16.52 -12.94
N LEU A 168 -16.25 15.89 -14.02
CA LEU A 168 -16.10 16.56 -15.31
C LEU A 168 -17.45 17.01 -15.88
N GLN A 169 -18.52 16.21 -15.75
CA GLN A 169 -19.87 16.64 -16.13
C GLN A 169 -20.37 17.81 -15.29
N ARG A 170 -20.03 17.86 -13.99
CA ARG A 170 -20.34 18.99 -13.10
C ARG A 170 -19.61 20.28 -13.48
N CYS A 171 -18.53 20.21 -14.27
CA CYS A 171 -17.87 21.40 -14.83
C CYS A 171 -18.69 22.07 -15.96
N ASN A 172 -19.78 21.47 -16.42
CA ASN A 172 -20.58 22.06 -17.49
C ASN A 172 -21.40 23.24 -16.96
N GLY A 173 -21.21 24.42 -17.56
CA GLY A 173 -21.95 25.64 -17.23
C GLY A 173 -21.47 26.40 -15.99
N ILE A 174 -20.43 25.93 -15.29
CA ILE A 174 -19.91 26.64 -14.11
C ILE A 174 -19.11 27.88 -14.52
N SER A 175 -19.24 28.93 -13.70
CA SER A 175 -18.46 30.17 -13.79
C SER A 175 -17.31 30.22 -12.80
N SER A 176 -17.37 29.46 -11.69
CA SER A 176 -16.36 29.42 -10.64
C SER A 176 -16.07 27.99 -10.20
N LEU A 177 -14.88 27.77 -9.62
CA LEU A 177 -14.42 26.45 -9.17
C LEU A 177 -14.90 26.06 -7.76
N SER A 178 -15.51 26.99 -7.01
CA SER A 178 -15.96 26.75 -5.63
C SER A 178 -16.84 25.49 -5.44
N PRO A 179 -17.83 25.20 -6.31
CA PRO A 179 -18.67 24.00 -6.17
C PRO A 179 -17.92 22.67 -6.39
N ILE A 180 -16.72 22.72 -6.99
CA ILE A 180 -15.91 21.55 -7.34
C ILE A 180 -14.95 21.16 -6.22
N ILE A 181 -14.61 22.09 -5.33
CA ILE A 181 -13.56 21.91 -4.30
C ILE A 181 -13.80 20.66 -3.46
N ASN A 182 -14.96 20.53 -2.81
CA ASN A 182 -15.23 19.40 -1.92
C ASN A 182 -15.29 18.05 -2.67
N PRO A 183 -16.03 17.92 -3.80
CA PRO A 183 -16.02 16.68 -4.59
C PRO A 183 -14.63 16.30 -5.11
N TYR A 184 -13.80 17.28 -5.45
CA TYR A 184 -12.43 17.02 -5.88
C TYR A 184 -11.53 16.57 -4.72
N ALA A 185 -11.67 17.16 -3.53
CA ALA A 185 -10.92 16.74 -2.35
C ALA A 185 -11.16 15.26 -2.00
N GLU A 186 -12.41 14.78 -2.11
CA GLU A 186 -12.75 13.36 -1.93
C GLU A 186 -12.17 12.46 -3.03
N LEU A 187 -12.09 12.95 -4.27
CA LEU A 187 -11.44 12.25 -5.38
C LEU A 187 -9.92 12.15 -5.15
N ASP A 188 -9.28 13.25 -4.76
CA ASP A 188 -7.83 13.34 -4.51
C ASP A 188 -7.42 12.40 -3.36
N ALA A 189 -8.14 12.41 -2.24
CA ALA A 189 -7.88 11.51 -1.11
C ALA A 189 -7.90 10.03 -1.51
N ARG A 190 -8.92 9.61 -2.27
CA ARG A 190 -9.03 8.22 -2.77
C ARG A 190 -7.98 7.88 -3.80
N TRP A 191 -7.68 8.80 -4.72
CA TRP A 191 -6.62 8.60 -5.70
C TRP A 191 -5.26 8.42 -5.02
N ARG A 192 -4.93 9.22 -4.01
CA ARG A 192 -3.67 9.07 -3.26
C ARG A 192 -3.58 7.74 -2.54
N GLN A 193 -4.67 7.25 -1.94
CA GLN A 193 -4.71 5.93 -1.33
C GLN A 193 -4.38 4.83 -2.36
N VAL A 194 -5.01 4.88 -3.53
CA VAL A 194 -4.75 3.92 -4.62
C VAL A 194 -3.33 4.07 -5.18
N SER A 195 -2.87 5.30 -5.43
CA SER A 195 -1.51 5.59 -5.91
C SER A 195 -0.45 5.05 -4.96
N PHE A 196 -0.61 5.30 -3.66
CA PHE A 196 0.29 4.79 -2.63
C PHE A 196 0.27 3.26 -2.57
N ALA A 197 -0.92 2.65 -2.54
CA ALA A 197 -1.05 1.20 -2.53
C ALA A 197 -0.37 0.56 -3.76
N LEU A 198 -0.60 1.10 -4.96
CA LEU A 198 0.04 0.62 -6.19
C LEU A 198 1.57 0.74 -6.17
N ARG A 199 2.11 1.83 -5.61
CA ARG A 199 3.56 2.02 -5.45
C ARG A 199 4.18 1.09 -4.41
N SER A 200 3.41 0.66 -3.42
CA SER A 200 3.85 -0.30 -2.41
C SER A 200 3.87 -1.75 -2.91
N ILE A 201 3.23 -2.06 -4.04
CA ILE A 201 3.22 -3.41 -4.60
C ILE A 201 4.56 -3.71 -5.26
N ASN A 202 5.26 -4.70 -4.71
CA ASN A 202 6.51 -5.19 -5.27
C ASN A 202 6.31 -5.90 -6.61
N GLY A 203 7.21 -5.64 -7.57
CA GLY A 203 7.21 -6.30 -8.87
C GLY A 203 6.14 -5.80 -9.86
N ILE A 204 5.44 -4.70 -9.54
CA ILE A 204 4.51 -4.07 -10.48
C ILE A 204 5.29 -3.51 -11.69
N SER A 205 4.68 -3.53 -12.88
CA SER A 205 5.39 -3.12 -14.09
C SER A 205 5.77 -1.62 -14.04
N PRO A 206 6.93 -1.23 -14.60
CA PRO A 206 7.35 0.17 -14.65
C PRO A 206 6.37 1.05 -15.44
N GLU A 207 5.63 0.45 -16.38
CA GLU A 207 4.56 1.11 -17.14
C GLU A 207 3.41 1.55 -16.24
N VAL A 208 2.97 0.68 -15.31
CA VAL A 208 1.92 1.02 -14.33
C VAL A 208 2.40 2.14 -13.42
N LEU A 209 3.64 2.06 -12.91
CA LEU A 209 4.21 3.12 -12.07
C LEU A 209 4.31 4.45 -12.81
N SER A 210 4.69 4.42 -14.10
CA SER A 210 4.71 5.62 -14.94
C SER A 210 3.32 6.21 -15.13
N SER A 211 2.28 5.39 -15.33
CA SER A 211 0.90 5.87 -15.45
C SER A 211 0.37 6.44 -14.13
N VAL A 212 0.69 5.80 -13.00
CA VAL A 212 0.39 6.32 -11.65
C VAL A 212 1.04 7.70 -11.45
N GLN A 213 2.34 7.82 -11.75
CA GLN A 213 3.07 9.09 -11.65
C GLN A 213 2.44 10.20 -12.50
N GLN A 214 2.06 9.92 -13.75
CA GLN A 214 1.39 10.91 -14.62
C GLN A 214 0.04 11.37 -14.06
N CYS A 215 -0.72 10.46 -13.47
CA CYS A 215 -1.95 10.80 -12.76
C CYS A 215 -1.66 11.68 -11.53
N ASP A 216 -0.63 11.35 -10.74
CA ASP A 216 -0.24 12.15 -9.56
C ASP A 216 0.21 13.57 -9.93
N GLU A 217 1.01 13.73 -10.99
CA GLU A 217 1.41 15.04 -11.51
C GLU A 217 0.18 15.88 -11.91
N THR A 218 -0.82 15.23 -12.51
CA THR A 218 -2.07 15.90 -12.92
C THR A 218 -2.92 16.29 -11.70
N CYS A 219 -3.02 15.41 -10.70
CA CYS A 219 -3.71 15.69 -9.43
C CYS A 219 -3.02 16.83 -8.66
N ALA A 220 -1.70 16.81 -8.52
CA ALA A 220 -0.95 17.87 -7.86
C ALA A 220 -1.16 19.23 -8.55
N ALA A 221 -1.18 19.24 -9.89
CA ALA A 221 -1.47 20.45 -10.65
C ALA A 221 -2.90 20.96 -10.40
N MET A 222 -3.90 20.06 -10.34
CA MET A 222 -5.29 20.41 -10.02
C MET A 222 -5.44 20.93 -8.58
N CYS A 223 -4.79 20.31 -7.59
CA CYS A 223 -4.77 20.80 -6.20
C CYS A 223 -4.20 22.22 -6.11
N LYS A 224 -3.06 22.48 -6.78
CA LYS A 224 -2.45 23.82 -6.85
C LYS A 224 -3.39 24.85 -7.47
N GLN A 225 -4.15 24.46 -8.49
CA GLN A 225 -5.10 25.36 -9.15
C GLN A 225 -6.32 25.66 -8.28
N LEU A 226 -6.81 24.68 -7.52
CA LEU A 226 -7.92 24.85 -6.59
C LEU A 226 -7.49 25.45 -5.24
N GLN A 227 -6.19 25.67 -5.03
CA GLN A 227 -5.61 26.08 -3.74
C GLN A 227 -5.99 25.13 -2.60
N ILE A 228 -6.15 23.84 -2.93
CA ILE A 228 -6.44 22.78 -1.96
C ILE A 228 -5.12 22.17 -1.53
N GLN A 229 -4.84 22.17 -0.23
CA GLN A 229 -3.75 21.37 0.31
C GLN A 229 -4.12 19.88 0.27
N PRO A 230 -3.13 18.98 0.07
CA PRO A 230 -3.28 17.56 0.40
C PRO A 230 -4.06 17.37 1.70
N GLN A 231 -5.27 16.84 1.61
CA GLN A 231 -6.02 16.41 2.80
C GLN A 231 -5.45 15.08 3.20
N PHE A 232 -5.11 14.85 4.47
CA PHE A 232 -4.75 13.54 5.05
C PHE A 232 -5.62 13.26 6.27
N ASP A 233 -5.69 11.99 6.68
CA ASP A 233 -6.47 11.61 7.86
C ASP A 233 -5.75 12.08 9.13
N ARG A 234 -6.14 13.28 9.60
CA ARG A 234 -5.59 13.93 10.79
C ARG A 234 -5.81 13.09 12.05
N HIS A 235 -6.97 12.46 12.20
CA HIS A 235 -7.27 11.66 13.38
C HIS A 235 -6.42 10.38 13.39
N ALA A 236 -6.34 9.67 12.27
CA ALA A 236 -5.49 8.50 12.16
C ALA A 236 -4.01 8.86 12.39
N LEU A 237 -3.54 10.00 11.86
CA LEU A 237 -2.17 10.44 12.07
C LEU A 237 -1.88 10.75 13.54
N HIS A 238 -2.76 11.50 14.20
CA HIS A 238 -2.66 11.81 15.63
C HIS A 238 -2.59 10.52 16.47
N ASP A 239 -3.51 9.59 16.25
CA ASP A 239 -3.56 8.32 16.97
C ASP A 239 -2.27 7.51 16.78
N GLN A 240 -1.77 7.43 15.54
CA GLN A 240 -0.52 6.72 15.25
C GLN A 240 0.69 7.33 15.98
N MET A 241 0.77 8.66 16.05
CA MET A 241 1.82 9.35 16.79
C MET A 241 1.73 9.09 18.29
N VAL A 242 0.52 9.05 18.85
CA VAL A 242 0.28 8.71 20.27
C VAL A 242 0.65 7.25 20.56
N ILE A 243 0.26 6.30 19.70
CA ILE A 243 0.61 4.88 19.81
C ILE A 243 2.13 4.72 19.79
N ALA A 244 2.82 5.33 18.82
CA ALA A 244 4.28 5.31 18.73
C ALA A 244 4.93 5.86 20.02
N SER A 245 4.40 6.96 20.57
CA SER A 245 4.90 7.53 21.83
C SER A 245 4.75 6.58 23.03
N THR A 246 3.70 5.75 23.04
CA THR A 246 3.45 4.75 24.07
C THR A 246 4.47 3.62 23.98
N TYR A 247 4.79 3.15 22.77
CA TYR A 247 5.85 2.17 22.57
C TYR A 247 7.24 2.71 22.93
N MET A 248 7.51 3.99 22.68
CA MET A 248 8.74 4.63 23.17
C MET A 248 8.84 4.65 24.69
N GLN A 249 7.71 4.84 25.39
CA GLN A 249 7.72 4.73 26.84
C GLN A 249 8.05 3.31 27.29
N SER A 250 7.49 2.29 26.63
CA SER A 250 7.84 0.91 26.94
C SER A 250 9.33 0.63 26.72
N ILE A 251 9.97 1.24 25.71
CA ILE A 251 11.43 1.13 25.54
C ILE A 251 12.18 1.74 26.72
N VAL A 252 11.75 2.90 27.21
CA VAL A 252 12.34 3.53 28.40
C VAL A 252 12.26 2.59 29.60
N ASP A 253 11.10 1.98 29.83
CA ASP A 253 10.89 1.05 30.95
C ASP A 253 11.71 -0.24 30.75
N ASP A 254 11.78 -0.77 29.53
CA ASP A 254 12.53 -1.99 29.18
C ASP A 254 14.06 -1.77 29.29
N LEU A 255 14.56 -0.57 28.97
CA LEU A 255 15.98 -0.21 29.12
C LEU A 255 16.46 -0.26 30.58
N GLU A 256 15.58 0.04 31.53
CA GLU A 256 15.90 -0.04 32.97
C GLU A 256 16.09 -1.50 33.44
N ILE A 257 15.45 -2.45 32.75
CA ILE A 257 15.43 -3.88 33.11
C ILE A 257 16.43 -4.69 32.27
N ALA A 258 16.85 -4.17 31.11
CA ALA A 258 17.65 -4.88 30.11
C ALA A 258 19.07 -5.30 30.54
N GLY A 259 19.51 -4.98 31.76
CA GLY A 259 20.82 -5.40 32.30
C GLY A 259 22.02 -4.73 31.63
N ILE A 260 21.82 -3.56 31.02
CA ILE A 260 22.85 -2.78 30.32
C ILE A 260 23.65 -1.95 31.34
N ASP A 261 24.84 -1.48 30.95
CA ASP A 261 25.59 -0.48 31.72
C ASP A 261 24.68 0.71 32.13
N PRO A 262 24.60 1.07 33.42
CA PRO A 262 23.71 2.13 33.90
C PRO A 262 23.96 3.50 33.27
N GLY A 263 25.19 3.81 32.85
CA GLY A 263 25.53 5.05 32.17
C GLY A 263 24.95 5.10 30.76
N ALA A 264 25.15 4.03 29.99
CA ALA A 264 24.57 3.86 28.67
C ALA A 264 23.03 3.86 28.72
N ALA A 265 22.43 3.15 29.68
CA ALA A 265 20.98 3.10 29.88
C ALA A 265 20.41 4.50 30.13
N ARG A 266 21.00 5.30 31.04
CA ARG A 266 20.54 6.67 31.32
C ARG A 266 20.59 7.57 30.08
N LYS A 267 21.65 7.46 29.26
CA LYS A 267 21.79 8.23 28.03
C LYS A 267 20.69 7.84 27.03
N LEU A 268 20.51 6.54 26.77
CA LEU A 268 19.48 6.05 25.85
C LEU A 268 18.07 6.40 26.34
N THR A 269 17.80 6.30 27.64
CA THR A 269 16.54 6.74 28.23
C THR A 269 16.30 8.24 28.02
N HIS A 270 17.33 9.08 28.18
CA HIS A 270 17.22 10.52 27.92
C HIS A 270 16.91 10.80 26.45
N ASP A 271 17.67 10.21 25.52
CA ASP A 271 17.50 10.38 24.07
C ASP A 271 16.11 9.90 23.62
N CYS A 272 15.64 8.77 24.16
CA CYS A 272 14.29 8.26 23.89
C CYS A 272 13.19 9.21 24.37
N ARG A 273 13.34 9.80 25.56
CA ARG A 273 12.38 10.80 26.09
C ARG A 273 12.32 12.06 25.23
N LEU A 274 13.44 12.50 24.67
CA LEU A 274 13.46 13.64 23.73
C LEU A 274 12.71 13.31 22.44
N LEU A 275 12.94 12.13 21.86
CA LEU A 275 12.21 11.65 20.67
C LEU A 275 10.71 11.50 20.95
N ARG A 276 10.35 10.95 22.11
CA ARG A 276 8.96 10.82 22.55
C ARG A 276 8.28 12.19 22.68
N GLN A 277 8.96 13.17 23.29
CA GLN A 277 8.42 14.52 23.40
C GLN A 277 8.22 15.17 22.03
N ARG A 278 9.15 14.92 21.10
CA ARG A 278 9.08 15.45 19.73
C ARG A 278 7.87 14.92 18.97
N ILE A 279 7.61 13.61 19.01
CA ILE A 279 6.47 13.01 18.32
C ILE A 279 5.14 13.43 18.97
N LEU A 280 5.08 13.59 20.29
CA LEU A 280 3.87 14.11 20.98
C LEU A 280 3.58 15.56 20.59
N ARG A 281 4.61 16.42 20.53
CA ARG A 281 4.42 17.79 20.02
C ARG A 281 3.92 17.76 18.58
N ALA A 282 4.46 16.90 17.73
CA ALA A 282 3.97 16.76 16.37
C ALA A 282 2.49 16.33 16.36
N ALA A 283 2.09 15.38 17.21
CA ALA A 283 0.71 14.94 17.37
C ALA A 283 -0.23 16.09 17.75
N ASP A 284 0.14 16.91 18.74
CA ASP A 284 -0.67 18.05 19.18
C ASP A 284 -0.89 19.10 18.07
N HIS A 285 0.04 19.19 17.10
CA HIS A 285 -0.05 20.14 15.99
C HIS A 285 -0.75 19.55 14.75
N VAL A 286 -1.13 18.27 14.76
CA VAL A 286 -1.74 17.59 13.60
C VAL A 286 -3.05 18.25 13.16
N GLU A 287 -3.82 18.84 14.08
CA GLU A 287 -5.12 19.45 13.75
C GLU A 287 -4.99 20.72 12.90
N ASP A 288 -3.93 21.51 13.14
CA ASP A 288 -3.73 22.82 12.51
C ASP A 288 -2.65 22.81 11.42
N ALA A 289 -1.73 21.85 11.45
CA ALA A 289 -0.60 21.82 10.53
C ALA A 289 -1.02 21.55 9.09
N SER A 290 -0.26 22.13 8.16
CA SER A 290 -0.33 21.78 6.74
C SER A 290 0.32 20.42 6.49
N TYR A 291 0.00 19.81 5.35
CA TYR A 291 0.61 18.56 4.92
C TYR A 291 2.14 18.66 4.83
N ASP A 292 2.67 19.74 4.24
CA ASP A 292 4.11 19.90 4.04
C ASP A 292 4.85 20.04 5.39
N GLU A 293 4.25 20.74 6.35
CA GLU A 293 4.78 20.85 7.72
C GLU A 293 4.81 19.49 8.42
N MET A 294 3.73 18.70 8.31
CA MET A 294 3.67 17.36 8.91
C MET A 294 4.65 16.38 8.26
N ALA A 295 4.74 16.39 6.94
CA ALA A 295 5.68 15.57 6.18
C ALA A 295 7.15 15.88 6.54
N ALA A 296 7.49 17.17 6.66
CA ALA A 296 8.83 17.60 7.06
C ALA A 296 9.13 17.23 8.52
N SER A 297 8.20 17.50 9.44
CA SER A 297 8.33 17.19 10.87
C SER A 297 8.52 15.69 11.10
N PHE A 298 7.74 14.86 10.41
CA PHE A 298 7.84 13.41 10.50
C PHE A 298 9.13 12.87 9.89
N SER A 299 9.56 13.38 8.73
CA SER A 299 10.83 12.97 8.10
C SER A 299 12.04 13.26 8.99
N ASP A 300 12.05 14.43 9.62
CA ASP A 300 13.10 14.82 10.56
C ASP A 300 13.07 13.93 11.82
N PHE A 301 11.90 13.63 12.36
CA PHE A 301 11.76 12.64 13.44
C PHE A 301 12.32 11.26 13.03
N VAL A 302 11.99 10.74 11.85
CA VAL A 302 12.47 9.42 11.38
C VAL A 302 13.99 9.38 11.26
N GLN A 303 14.63 10.47 10.81
CA GLN A 303 16.08 10.54 10.75
C GLN A 303 16.73 10.38 12.14
N HIS A 304 16.19 11.05 13.15
CA HIS A 304 16.69 10.94 14.52
C HIS A 304 16.36 9.58 15.15
N TRP A 305 15.17 9.05 14.85
CA TRP A 305 14.75 7.72 15.29
C TRP A 305 15.67 6.62 14.75
N GLY A 306 16.02 6.65 13.46
CA GLY A 306 16.90 5.64 12.85
C GLY A 306 18.25 5.53 13.56
N ALA A 307 18.90 6.66 13.84
CA ALA A 307 20.17 6.69 14.57
C ALA A 307 20.06 6.18 16.01
N PHE A 308 18.91 6.37 16.66
CA PHE A 308 18.63 5.86 17.99
C PHE A 308 18.34 4.34 17.97
N ALA A 309 17.51 3.89 17.03
CA ALA A 309 17.16 2.48 16.87
C ALA A 309 18.40 1.61 16.63
N GLN A 310 19.34 2.07 15.79
CA GLN A 310 20.62 1.40 15.55
C GLN A 310 21.44 1.17 16.84
N GLN A 311 21.46 2.15 17.74
CA GLN A 311 22.16 2.01 19.02
C GLN A 311 21.50 0.96 19.91
N ILE A 312 20.16 0.88 19.90
CA ILE A 312 19.42 -0.12 20.66
C ILE A 312 19.58 -1.52 20.05
N TYR A 313 19.51 -1.66 18.73
CA TYR A 313 19.74 -2.95 18.06
C TYR A 313 21.12 -3.52 18.40
N GLY A 314 22.14 -2.68 18.51
CA GLY A 314 23.49 -3.08 18.94
C GLY A 314 23.57 -3.72 20.33
N LEU A 315 22.52 -3.63 21.15
CA LEU A 315 22.44 -4.26 22.47
C LEU A 315 21.99 -5.73 22.39
N GLY A 316 21.41 -6.17 21.27
CA GLY A 316 20.98 -7.56 21.05
C GLY A 316 19.87 -8.05 21.98
N ASN A 317 19.04 -7.15 22.51
CA ASN A 317 17.96 -7.50 23.43
C ASN A 317 16.64 -7.76 22.68
N PRO A 318 16.10 -9.01 22.71
CA PRO A 318 14.90 -9.35 21.94
C PRO A 318 13.64 -8.58 22.35
N HIS A 319 13.54 -8.12 23.60
CA HIS A 319 12.39 -7.33 24.04
C HIS A 319 12.41 -5.93 23.42
N LEU A 320 13.59 -5.31 23.41
CA LEU A 320 13.80 -4.01 22.76
C LEU A 320 13.58 -4.12 21.25
N ASP A 321 14.11 -5.16 20.61
CA ASP A 321 13.92 -5.40 19.16
C ASP A 321 12.44 -5.47 18.77
N ARG A 322 11.62 -6.14 19.58
CA ARG A 322 10.16 -6.20 19.36
C ARG A 322 9.51 -4.83 19.49
N ARG A 323 9.92 -4.00 20.44
CA ARG A 323 9.40 -2.63 20.58
C ARG A 323 9.83 -1.73 19.43
N LEU A 324 11.09 -1.84 18.99
CA LEU A 324 11.59 -1.14 17.82
C LEU A 324 10.80 -1.50 16.56
N ALA A 325 10.52 -2.80 16.35
CA ALA A 325 9.69 -3.26 15.23
C ALA A 325 8.27 -2.67 15.27
N ARG A 326 7.64 -2.58 16.45
CA ARG A 326 6.32 -1.95 16.59
C ARG A 326 6.33 -0.45 16.28
N ILE A 327 7.38 0.26 16.65
CA ILE A 327 7.53 1.69 16.31
C ILE A 327 7.79 1.84 14.82
N SER A 328 8.58 0.95 14.22
CA SER A 328 8.78 0.89 12.77
C SER A 328 7.47 0.67 12.02
N GLU A 329 6.61 -0.23 12.52
CA GLU A 329 5.26 -0.47 11.99
C GLU A 329 4.39 0.80 12.04
N CYS A 330 4.38 1.53 13.17
CA CYS A 330 3.73 2.83 13.25
C CYS A 330 4.33 3.85 12.28
N GLY A 331 5.64 3.80 12.05
CA GLY A 331 6.34 4.63 11.07
C GLY A 331 5.85 4.36 9.65
N ASP A 332 5.77 3.09 9.25
CA ASP A 332 5.25 2.66 7.95
C ASP A 332 3.76 3.07 7.78
N GLN A 333 2.95 2.93 8.82
CA GLN A 333 1.55 3.39 8.81
C GLN A 333 1.46 4.93 8.69
N THR A 334 2.35 5.66 9.35
CA THR A 334 2.43 7.12 9.25
C THR A 334 2.84 7.57 7.84
N TYR A 335 3.85 6.90 7.25
CA TYR A 335 4.23 7.08 5.85
C TYR A 335 3.03 6.85 4.91
N ALA A 336 2.23 5.81 5.18
CA ALA A 336 1.02 5.52 4.40
C ALA A 336 -0.07 6.59 4.55
N ILE A 337 -0.33 7.08 5.77
CA ILE A 337 -1.29 8.17 6.02
C ILE A 337 -0.86 9.46 5.34
N LEU A 338 0.45 9.74 5.34
CA LEU A 338 1.04 10.90 4.68
C LEU A 338 1.31 10.66 3.18
N TRP A 339 1.01 9.48 2.63
CA TRP A 339 1.32 9.10 1.24
C TRP A 339 2.78 9.34 0.82
N MET A 340 3.69 9.17 1.76
CA MET A 340 5.11 9.32 1.57
C MET A 340 5.74 7.94 1.43
N SER A 341 6.65 7.77 0.49
CA SER A 341 7.43 6.52 0.42
C SER A 341 8.39 6.45 1.62
N PRO A 342 8.43 5.33 2.35
CA PRO A 342 9.42 5.16 3.41
C PRO A 342 10.83 5.23 2.80
N PRO A 343 11.79 5.89 3.45
CA PRO A 343 13.15 5.95 2.96
C PRO A 343 13.76 4.54 2.93
N ALA A 344 14.54 4.24 1.89
CA ALA A 344 15.18 2.92 1.75
C ALA A 344 16.04 2.54 2.98
N ALA A 345 16.60 3.54 3.67
CA ALA A 345 17.35 3.37 4.91
C ALA A 345 16.53 2.84 6.10
N PHE A 346 15.18 2.88 6.01
CA PHE A 346 14.29 2.38 7.07
C PHE A 346 14.14 0.86 7.05
N ARG A 347 14.59 0.19 5.97
CA ARG A 347 14.59 -1.26 5.83
C ARG A 347 16.01 -1.74 5.61
N ASP A 348 16.83 -1.66 6.67
CA ASP A 348 18.20 -2.14 6.59
C ASP A 348 18.21 -3.67 6.48
N VAL A 349 18.43 -4.15 5.25
CA VAL A 349 18.52 -5.58 4.93
C VAL A 349 19.59 -6.27 5.78
N ALA A 350 20.68 -5.59 6.14
CA ALA A 350 21.73 -6.16 6.97
C ALA A 350 21.25 -6.42 8.40
N GLU A 351 20.49 -5.49 8.99
CA GLU A 351 19.91 -5.66 10.33
C GLU A 351 18.90 -6.81 10.37
N ILE A 352 18.02 -6.89 9.36
CA ILE A 352 17.03 -7.97 9.27
C ILE A 352 17.75 -9.32 9.10
N ALA A 353 18.78 -9.39 8.25
CA ALA A 353 19.56 -10.61 8.05
C ALA A 353 20.30 -11.05 9.33
N HIS A 354 20.89 -10.10 10.06
CA HIS A 354 21.53 -10.37 11.36
C HIS A 354 20.53 -10.93 12.39
N ARG A 355 19.31 -10.38 12.44
CA ARG A 355 18.26 -10.87 13.33
C ARG A 355 17.80 -12.27 12.96
N ILE A 356 17.71 -12.59 11.67
CA ILE A 356 17.41 -13.94 11.18
C ILE A 356 18.51 -14.91 11.63
N ASP A 357 19.78 -14.56 11.43
CA ASP A 357 20.92 -15.37 11.84
C ASP A 357 20.89 -15.67 13.35
N THR A 358 20.81 -14.63 14.18
CA THR A 358 20.73 -14.77 15.64
C THR A 358 19.53 -15.61 16.09
N SER A 359 18.38 -15.46 15.41
CA SER A 359 17.17 -16.22 15.76
C SER A 359 17.27 -17.69 15.37
N ILE A 360 17.88 -17.99 14.21
CA ILE A 360 18.14 -19.37 13.75
C ILE A 360 19.21 -20.03 14.62
N GLU A 361 20.24 -19.30 15.06
CA GLU A 361 21.23 -19.80 16.02
C GLU A 361 20.55 -20.23 17.33
N ARG A 362 19.71 -19.37 17.90
CA ARG A 362 18.92 -19.69 19.11
C ARG A 362 17.99 -20.88 18.88
N LEU A 363 17.39 -20.99 17.70
CA LEU A 363 16.54 -22.12 17.34
C LEU A 363 17.36 -23.42 17.32
N SER A 364 18.53 -23.40 16.70
CA SER A 364 19.46 -24.53 16.66
C SER A 364 19.87 -24.99 18.07
N GLN A 365 20.09 -24.05 18.99
CA GLN A 365 20.41 -24.34 20.39
C GLN A 365 19.24 -24.99 21.16
N GLN A 366 17.98 -24.70 20.81
CA GLN A 366 16.79 -25.29 21.44
C GLN A 366 16.45 -26.70 20.92
N ILE A 367 16.99 -27.06 19.76
CA ILE A 367 16.76 -28.36 19.13
C ILE A 367 17.79 -29.36 19.66
N THR A 368 17.35 -30.19 20.61
CA THR A 368 18.18 -31.24 21.21
C THR A 368 17.93 -32.59 20.54
N LEU A 369 18.91 -33.50 20.59
CA LEU A 369 18.76 -34.87 20.06
C LEU A 369 17.55 -35.60 20.67
N LEU A 370 17.29 -35.41 21.95
CA LEU A 370 16.13 -35.99 22.64
C LEU A 370 14.80 -35.43 22.10
N SER A 371 14.76 -34.13 21.83
CA SER A 371 13.56 -33.48 21.28
C SER A 371 13.28 -33.89 19.83
N ILE A 372 14.33 -34.18 19.05
CA ILE A 372 14.20 -34.72 17.69
C ILE A 372 13.76 -36.18 17.73
N ALA A 373 14.31 -37.01 18.62
CA ALA A 373 13.95 -38.43 18.73
C ALA A 373 12.46 -38.67 19.03
N ALA A 374 11.76 -37.66 19.57
CA ALA A 374 10.32 -37.69 19.80
C ALA A 374 9.46 -37.47 18.52
N LEU A 375 10.07 -37.04 17.41
CA LEU A 375 9.39 -36.86 16.12
C LEU A 375 9.30 -38.18 15.34
N PRO A 376 8.34 -38.31 14.39
CA PRO A 376 8.32 -39.42 13.43
C PRO A 376 9.64 -39.53 12.67
N SER A 377 10.12 -40.75 12.38
CA SER A 377 11.44 -40.99 11.77
C SER A 377 11.70 -40.22 10.47
N GLY A 378 10.64 -39.95 9.68
CA GLY A 378 10.73 -39.12 8.47
C GLY A 378 10.91 -37.62 8.74
N ASP A 379 10.35 -37.11 9.84
CA ASP A 379 10.49 -35.71 10.25
C ASP A 379 11.85 -35.46 10.91
N GLN A 380 12.45 -36.47 11.57
CA GLN A 380 13.73 -36.36 12.28
C GLN A 380 14.88 -35.88 11.38
N SER A 381 15.11 -36.58 10.27
CA SER A 381 16.19 -36.25 9.33
C SER A 381 15.91 -34.95 8.58
N ARG A 382 14.64 -34.68 8.24
CA ARG A 382 14.21 -33.43 7.60
C ARG A 382 14.52 -32.23 8.48
N VAL A 383 14.07 -32.23 9.74
CA VAL A 383 14.27 -31.11 10.68
C VAL A 383 15.76 -30.89 10.95
N LEU A 384 16.54 -31.95 11.14
CA LEU A 384 17.98 -31.84 11.38
C LEU A 384 18.73 -31.20 10.21
N ASN A 385 18.51 -31.71 9.00
CA ASN A 385 19.17 -31.19 7.80
C ASN A 385 18.74 -29.75 7.52
N ALA A 386 17.43 -29.47 7.56
CA ALA A 386 16.92 -28.13 7.32
C ALA A 386 17.43 -27.11 8.35
N THR A 387 17.52 -27.47 9.63
CA THR A 387 18.06 -26.56 10.66
C THR A 387 19.53 -26.21 10.39
N ARG A 388 20.32 -27.19 9.97
CA ARG A 388 21.73 -26.97 9.61
C ARG A 388 21.86 -26.08 8.38
N ASP A 389 21.05 -26.36 7.35
CA ASP A 389 21.09 -25.64 6.08
C ASP A 389 20.59 -24.19 6.28
N LEU A 390 19.54 -23.99 7.07
CA LEU A 390 19.04 -22.67 7.49
C LEU A 390 20.14 -21.84 8.18
N TYR A 391 20.86 -22.43 9.13
CA TYR A 391 21.96 -21.74 9.81
C TYR A 391 23.06 -21.31 8.83
N GLN A 392 23.49 -22.20 7.94
CA GLN A 392 24.51 -21.87 6.94
C GLN A 392 24.05 -20.77 5.97
N GLN A 393 22.79 -20.85 5.52
CA GLN A 393 22.20 -19.87 4.62
C GLN A 393 22.02 -18.50 5.31
N ALA A 394 21.64 -18.47 6.59
CA ALA A 394 21.49 -17.23 7.36
C ALA A 394 22.81 -16.50 7.53
N VAL A 395 23.88 -17.20 7.93
CA VAL A 395 25.24 -16.63 8.01
C VAL A 395 25.71 -16.10 6.66
N ALA A 396 25.44 -16.83 5.57
CA ALA A 396 25.85 -16.40 4.23
C ALA A 396 25.11 -15.14 3.78
N LEU A 397 23.81 -15.08 4.05
CA LEU A 397 22.95 -13.93 3.77
C LEU A 397 23.39 -12.70 4.57
N GLU A 398 23.63 -12.84 5.88
CA GLU A 398 24.10 -11.77 6.75
C GLU A 398 25.44 -11.20 6.27
N LYS A 399 26.41 -12.08 5.96
CA LYS A 399 27.72 -11.65 5.42
C LYS A 399 27.58 -10.89 4.10
N ALA A 400 26.72 -11.36 3.20
CA ALA A 400 26.46 -10.68 1.93
C ALA A 400 25.78 -9.32 2.13
N ALA A 401 24.82 -9.24 3.06
CA ALA A 401 24.11 -8.01 3.37
C ALA A 401 25.06 -6.96 4.00
N ASN A 402 25.89 -7.36 4.95
CA ASN A 402 26.93 -6.51 5.55
C ASN A 402 27.97 -6.04 4.52
N ALA A 403 28.30 -6.88 3.53
CA ALA A 403 29.16 -6.53 2.41
C ALA A 403 28.47 -5.63 1.36
N LYS A 404 27.20 -5.27 1.55
CA LYS A 404 26.37 -4.52 0.60
C LYS A 404 26.36 -5.16 -0.81
N ALA A 405 26.22 -6.49 -0.83
CA ALA A 405 26.10 -7.24 -2.07
C ALA A 405 24.93 -6.76 -2.94
N ASP A 406 24.98 -7.09 -4.23
CA ASP A 406 23.91 -6.76 -5.17
C ASP A 406 22.56 -7.37 -4.76
N VAL A 407 21.46 -6.65 -5.05
CA VAL A 407 20.11 -7.06 -4.68
C VAL A 407 19.76 -8.43 -5.28
N GLY A 408 20.19 -8.73 -6.51
CA GLY A 408 19.94 -10.04 -7.13
C GLY A 408 20.63 -11.19 -6.40
N GLN A 409 21.84 -10.95 -5.88
CA GLN A 409 22.55 -11.93 -5.06
C GLN A 409 21.83 -12.16 -3.73
N LEU A 410 21.43 -11.08 -3.04
CA LEU A 410 20.69 -11.18 -1.78
C LEU A 410 19.34 -11.90 -1.96
N GLN A 411 18.62 -11.60 -3.04
CA GLN A 411 17.39 -12.29 -3.40
C GLN A 411 17.62 -13.80 -3.58
N SER A 412 18.70 -14.21 -4.26
CA SER A 412 18.98 -15.64 -4.48
C SER A 412 19.32 -16.39 -3.20
N LEU A 413 20.14 -15.79 -2.31
CA LEU A 413 20.49 -16.36 -1.02
C LEU A 413 19.26 -16.48 -0.12
N PHE A 414 18.45 -15.41 -0.08
CA PHE A 414 17.24 -15.39 0.71
C PHE A 414 16.19 -16.38 0.19
N ALA A 415 16.00 -16.52 -1.12
CA ALA A 415 15.06 -17.49 -1.68
C ALA A 415 15.39 -18.94 -1.26
N SER A 416 16.68 -19.29 -1.18
CA SER A 416 17.09 -20.60 -0.66
C SER A 416 16.74 -20.77 0.83
N LEU A 417 16.98 -19.73 1.63
CA LEU A 417 16.65 -19.71 3.06
C LEU A 417 15.15 -19.84 3.27
N ASP A 418 14.37 -19.04 2.55
CA ASP A 418 12.92 -18.96 2.69
C ASP A 418 12.24 -20.27 2.29
N ASN A 419 12.65 -20.88 1.17
CA ASN A 419 12.16 -22.20 0.76
C ASN A 419 12.48 -23.28 1.80
N THR A 420 13.69 -23.26 2.36
CA THR A 420 14.07 -24.21 3.42
C THR A 420 13.19 -24.00 4.64
N TRP A 421 13.00 -22.75 5.08
CA TRP A 421 12.18 -22.40 6.23
C TRP A 421 10.72 -22.84 6.07
N LEU A 422 10.09 -22.50 4.93
CA LEU A 422 8.70 -22.86 4.62
C LEU A 422 8.49 -24.38 4.60
N SER A 423 9.50 -25.15 4.21
CA SER A 423 9.42 -26.62 4.16
C SER A 423 9.38 -27.29 5.54
N VAL A 424 9.91 -26.65 6.59
CA VAL A 424 10.03 -27.23 7.94
C VAL A 424 9.32 -26.45 9.05
N GLN A 425 8.77 -25.27 8.77
CA GLN A 425 8.09 -24.44 9.76
C GLN A 425 6.92 -25.16 10.47
N SER A 426 6.26 -26.12 9.80
CA SER A 426 5.13 -26.88 10.37
C SER A 426 5.58 -27.99 11.33
N ASP A 427 6.87 -28.37 11.28
CA ASP A 427 7.44 -29.41 12.15
C ASP A 427 7.96 -28.84 13.47
N TYR A 428 8.54 -27.63 13.46
CA TYR A 428 9.10 -27.03 14.66
C TYR A 428 8.12 -26.91 15.85
N PRO A 429 6.82 -26.57 15.65
CA PRO A 429 5.85 -26.54 16.73
C PRO A 429 5.58 -27.90 17.40
N LYS A 430 5.93 -29.02 16.74
CA LYS A 430 5.84 -30.38 17.32
C LYS A 430 6.95 -30.62 18.35
N ILE A 431 8.03 -29.85 18.31
CA ILE A 431 9.19 -29.96 19.21
C ILE A 431 8.92 -29.14 20.47
N ARG A 432 8.71 -29.82 21.61
CA ARG A 432 8.30 -29.17 22.88
C ARG A 432 9.30 -28.14 23.42
N THR A 433 10.60 -28.31 23.13
CA THR A 433 11.65 -27.41 23.60
C THR A 433 11.73 -26.11 22.81
N VAL A 434 11.14 -26.07 21.62
CA VAL A 434 11.19 -24.90 20.75
C VAL A 434 10.18 -23.86 21.21
N ASN A 435 10.67 -22.65 21.45
CA ASN A 435 9.81 -21.52 21.79
C ASN A 435 9.01 -21.06 20.57
N ARG A 436 7.68 -21.14 20.65
CA ARG A 436 6.78 -20.68 19.58
C ARG A 436 6.93 -19.20 19.24
N GLY A 437 7.30 -18.37 20.22
CA GLY A 437 7.59 -16.96 20.00
C GLY A 437 8.80 -16.75 19.10
N LEU A 438 9.84 -17.59 19.25
CA LEU A 438 11.03 -17.54 18.39
C LEU A 438 10.69 -17.90 16.93
N LEU A 439 9.84 -18.91 16.72
CA LEU A 439 9.36 -19.27 15.37
C LEU A 439 8.59 -18.13 14.72
N GLY A 440 7.72 -17.45 15.49
CA GLY A 440 7.02 -16.27 15.01
C GLY A 440 7.94 -15.08 14.70
N ASP A 441 9.03 -14.92 15.46
CA ASP A 441 10.02 -13.88 15.21
C ASP A 441 10.85 -14.17 13.94
N ILE A 442 11.22 -15.43 13.68
CA ILE A 442 11.86 -15.86 12.42
C ILE A 442 10.93 -15.61 11.23
N GLU A 443 9.67 -16.07 11.30
CA GLU A 443 8.70 -15.87 10.22
C GLU A 443 8.47 -14.38 9.92
N ARG A 444 8.35 -13.55 10.96
CA ARG A 444 8.23 -12.10 10.78
C ARG A 444 9.45 -11.51 10.10
N ALA A 445 10.65 -11.91 10.52
CA ALA A 445 11.89 -11.41 9.94
C ALA A 445 12.07 -11.86 8.47
N CYS A 446 11.72 -13.11 8.14
CA CYS A 446 11.65 -13.57 6.76
C CYS A 446 10.63 -12.76 5.96
N GLY A 447 9.44 -12.47 6.51
CA GLY A 447 8.44 -11.61 5.89
C GLY A 447 8.94 -10.20 5.60
N GLU A 448 9.57 -9.55 6.58
CA GLU A 448 10.18 -8.23 6.40
C GLU A 448 11.26 -8.26 5.31
N LEU A 449 12.06 -9.32 5.26
CA LEU A 449 13.10 -9.48 4.26
C LEU A 449 12.56 -9.76 2.85
N ARG A 450 11.47 -10.57 2.71
CA ARG A 450 10.73 -10.74 1.44
C ARG A 450 10.33 -9.39 0.87
N VAL A 451 9.75 -8.54 1.72
CA VAL A 451 9.29 -7.21 1.32
C VAL A 451 10.47 -6.30 0.98
N ALA A 452 11.52 -6.28 1.79
CA ALA A 452 12.70 -5.44 1.58
C ALA A 452 13.47 -5.80 0.29
N LEU A 453 13.60 -7.09 0.00
CA LEU A 453 14.25 -7.58 -1.22
C LEU A 453 13.32 -7.61 -2.43
N GLY A 454 12.03 -7.31 -2.27
CA GLY A 454 11.06 -7.42 -3.36
C GLY A 454 10.94 -8.84 -3.92
N VAL A 455 11.26 -9.87 -3.12
CA VAL A 455 11.04 -11.27 -3.48
C VAL A 455 9.54 -11.50 -3.31
N ALA A 456 8.79 -11.25 -4.39
CA ALA A 456 7.42 -11.69 -4.49
C ALA A 456 7.43 -13.21 -4.32
N GLY A 457 6.87 -13.71 -3.22
CA GLY A 457 6.80 -15.15 -2.97
C GLY A 457 6.26 -15.85 -4.22
N SER A 458 6.97 -16.86 -4.72
CA SER A 458 6.47 -17.69 -5.84
C SER A 458 5.33 -18.59 -5.42
N GLU A 459 5.00 -18.60 -4.14
CA GLU A 459 3.75 -19.15 -3.65
C GLU A 459 2.79 -17.98 -3.47
N SER A 460 1.67 -18.08 -4.19
CA SER A 460 0.38 -17.44 -3.87
C SER A 460 0.40 -16.67 -2.57
N SER A 461 0.04 -15.39 -2.63
CA SER A 461 -0.45 -14.61 -1.49
C SER A 461 -1.57 -15.37 -0.77
N SER A 462 -1.17 -16.37 0.02
CA SER A 462 -2.01 -17.04 0.97
C SER A 462 -2.20 -15.97 2.03
N ILE A 463 -3.38 -15.34 1.97
CA ILE A 463 -3.81 -14.42 3.01
C ILE A 463 -3.53 -15.13 4.33
N SER A 464 -2.65 -14.55 5.14
CA SER A 464 -2.24 -15.16 6.40
C SER A 464 -3.50 -15.57 7.16
N ALA A 465 -3.54 -16.77 7.73
CA ALA A 465 -4.70 -17.22 8.52
C ALA A 465 -5.11 -16.15 9.56
N SER A 466 -4.14 -15.41 10.10
CA SER A 466 -4.39 -14.28 11.01
C SER A 466 -5.15 -13.11 10.35
N GLN A 467 -4.78 -12.71 9.14
CA GLN A 467 -5.47 -11.67 8.37
C GLN A 467 -6.88 -12.12 7.97
N LEU A 468 -7.03 -13.40 7.61
CA LEU A 468 -8.33 -13.97 7.27
C LEU A 468 -9.28 -13.99 8.47
N ILE A 469 -8.78 -14.35 9.66
CA ILE A 469 -9.53 -14.27 10.93
C ILE A 469 -9.94 -12.82 11.21
N GLN A 470 -9.02 -11.85 11.09
CA GLN A 470 -9.31 -10.44 11.33
C GLN A 470 -10.38 -9.90 10.37
N ALA A 471 -10.27 -10.23 9.08
CA ALA A 471 -11.25 -9.84 8.07
C ALA A 471 -12.63 -10.46 8.37
N ALA A 472 -12.68 -11.74 8.75
CA ALA A 472 -13.92 -12.42 9.10
C ALA A 472 -14.58 -11.83 10.36
N ALA A 473 -13.78 -11.50 11.39
CA ALA A 473 -14.27 -10.84 12.60
C ALA A 473 -14.84 -9.43 12.31
N ALA A 474 -14.13 -8.63 11.50
CA ALA A 474 -14.60 -7.32 11.08
C ALA A 474 -15.90 -7.42 10.28
N LEU A 475 -15.99 -8.42 9.41
CA LEU A 475 -17.18 -8.71 8.59
C LEU A 475 -18.38 -9.12 9.45
N GLU A 476 -18.19 -9.99 10.45
CA GLU A 476 -19.25 -10.35 11.41
C GLU A 476 -19.76 -9.11 12.16
N GLY A 477 -18.87 -8.31 12.76
CA GLY A 477 -19.29 -7.14 13.56
C GLY A 477 -20.00 -6.07 12.72
N THR A 478 -19.53 -5.80 11.51
CA THR A 478 -20.16 -4.82 10.60
C THR A 478 -21.48 -5.32 10.01
N SER A 479 -21.59 -6.61 9.68
CA SER A 479 -22.85 -7.21 9.22
C SER A 479 -23.90 -7.28 10.33
N GLU A 480 -23.51 -7.52 11.58
CA GLU A 480 -24.38 -7.45 12.75
C GLU A 480 -24.97 -6.04 12.91
N PHE A 481 -24.13 -5.02 12.81
CA PHE A 481 -24.55 -3.62 12.88
C PHE A 481 -25.58 -3.29 11.78
N ILE A 482 -25.31 -3.64 10.51
CA ILE A 482 -26.23 -3.39 9.39
C ILE A 482 -27.58 -4.09 9.62
N ASN A 483 -27.57 -5.37 10.01
CA ASN A 483 -28.78 -6.14 10.31
C ASN A 483 -29.58 -5.52 11.47
N SER A 484 -28.90 -5.05 12.52
CA SER A 484 -29.54 -4.36 13.65
C SER A 484 -30.20 -3.05 13.22
N GLU A 485 -29.50 -2.20 12.47
CA GLU A 485 -30.02 -0.93 11.97
C GLU A 485 -31.20 -1.12 11.00
N LEU A 486 -31.11 -2.06 10.07
CA LEU A 486 -32.22 -2.35 9.14
C LEU A 486 -33.45 -2.90 9.86
N ARG A 487 -33.28 -3.67 10.94
CA ARG A 487 -34.41 -4.08 11.79
C ARG A 487 -35.05 -2.89 12.49
N LYS A 488 -34.25 -1.96 13.02
CA LYS A 488 -34.77 -0.72 13.64
C LYS A 488 -35.54 0.12 12.62
N TYR A 489 -35.03 0.26 11.40
CA TYR A 489 -35.65 1.05 10.34
C TYR A 489 -36.74 0.32 9.56
N SER A 490 -36.98 -0.97 9.83
CA SER A 490 -37.97 -1.77 9.10
C SER A 490 -39.36 -1.12 9.07
N ARG A 491 -39.76 -0.40 10.11
CA ARG A 491 -41.07 0.29 10.14
C ARG A 491 -41.17 1.46 9.14
N ASP A 492 -40.05 2.09 8.83
CA ASP A 492 -39.97 3.24 7.93
C ASP A 492 -39.91 2.83 6.45
N LEU A 493 -39.65 1.54 6.16
CA LEU A 493 -39.44 1.04 4.81
C LEU A 493 -40.73 0.61 4.11
N THR A 494 -40.94 1.10 2.89
CA THR A 494 -42.07 0.75 2.02
C THR A 494 -41.61 0.50 0.58
N PRO A 495 -42.20 -0.46 -0.16
CA PRO A 495 -43.28 -1.37 0.23
C PRO A 495 -42.80 -2.52 1.14
N SER A 496 -43.75 -3.27 1.72
CA SER A 496 -43.44 -4.41 2.62
C SER A 496 -42.61 -5.51 1.96
N SER A 497 -42.71 -5.68 0.64
CA SER A 497 -41.87 -6.60 -0.14
C SER A 497 -40.40 -6.19 -0.09
N PHE A 498 -40.10 -4.92 -0.34
CA PHE A 498 -38.74 -4.37 -0.24
C PHE A 498 -38.18 -4.50 1.18
N ARG A 499 -38.99 -4.14 2.18
CA ARG A 499 -38.64 -4.32 3.59
C ARG A 499 -38.27 -5.77 3.92
N ASN A 500 -39.08 -6.73 3.47
CA ASN A 500 -38.83 -8.14 3.72
C ASN A 500 -37.57 -8.63 2.99
N SER A 501 -37.35 -8.17 1.75
CA SER A 501 -36.14 -8.46 0.97
C SER A 501 -34.89 -7.99 1.71
N VAL A 502 -34.79 -6.68 2.00
CA VAL A 502 -33.57 -6.10 2.58
C VAL A 502 -33.28 -6.63 3.98
N THR A 503 -34.33 -6.91 4.77
CA THR A 503 -34.15 -7.51 6.11
C THR A 503 -33.82 -9.01 6.08
N SER A 504 -34.24 -9.75 5.04
CA SER A 504 -33.81 -11.13 4.82
C SER A 504 -32.36 -11.17 4.37
N ALA A 505 -32.01 -10.40 3.34
CA ALA A 505 -30.64 -10.32 2.81
C ALA A 505 -29.63 -9.91 3.89
N ALA A 506 -29.97 -8.92 4.72
CA ALA A 506 -29.12 -8.52 5.84
C ALA A 506 -28.95 -9.61 6.91
N ARG A 507 -30.00 -10.41 7.15
CA ARG A 507 -29.93 -11.53 8.09
C ARG A 507 -29.07 -12.66 7.53
N GLU A 508 -29.29 -13.04 6.27
CA GLU A 508 -28.55 -14.11 5.57
C GLU A 508 -27.05 -13.78 5.53
N PHE A 509 -26.72 -12.56 5.11
CA PHE A 509 -25.34 -12.07 5.07
C PHE A 509 -24.67 -12.12 6.46
N TYR A 510 -25.37 -11.68 7.52
CA TYR A 510 -24.85 -11.79 8.89
C TYR A 510 -24.66 -13.24 9.35
N THR A 511 -25.61 -14.13 9.06
CA THR A 511 -25.51 -15.56 9.41
C THR A 511 -24.27 -16.18 8.79
N HIS A 512 -24.05 -16.01 7.48
CA HIS A 512 -22.89 -16.58 6.81
C HIS A 512 -21.58 -15.91 7.23
N ALA A 513 -21.57 -14.60 7.51
CA ALA A 513 -20.38 -13.92 8.05
C ALA A 513 -19.96 -14.51 9.40
N ARG A 514 -20.93 -14.77 10.29
CA ARG A 514 -20.70 -15.38 11.59
C ARG A 514 -20.23 -16.82 11.49
N GLU A 515 -20.90 -17.64 10.67
CA GLU A 515 -20.52 -19.05 10.47
C GLU A 515 -19.11 -19.16 9.88
N LEU A 516 -18.81 -18.31 8.90
CA LEU A 516 -17.49 -18.23 8.30
C LEU A 516 -16.40 -17.85 9.32
N HIS A 517 -16.65 -16.83 10.16
CA HIS A 517 -15.70 -16.45 11.21
C HIS A 517 -15.49 -17.54 12.26
N GLU A 518 -16.57 -18.21 12.69
CA GLU A 518 -16.49 -19.32 13.65
C GLU A 518 -15.67 -20.49 13.08
N GLU A 519 -15.85 -20.80 11.80
CA GLU A 519 -15.08 -21.84 11.14
C GLU A 519 -13.61 -21.41 11.03
N ILE A 520 -13.29 -20.27 10.44
CA ILE A 520 -11.89 -19.82 10.25
C ILE A 520 -11.12 -19.72 11.58
N SER A 521 -11.80 -19.43 12.68
CA SER A 521 -11.21 -19.35 14.02
C SER A 521 -10.80 -20.71 14.61
N LYS A 522 -11.24 -21.85 14.06
CA LYS A 522 -10.91 -23.19 14.57
C LYS A 522 -9.47 -23.57 14.17
N PRO A 523 -8.52 -23.66 15.12
CA PRO A 523 -7.11 -23.87 14.80
C PRO A 523 -6.85 -25.24 14.14
N GLY A 524 -5.93 -25.27 13.18
CA GLY A 524 -5.41 -26.50 12.56
C GLY A 524 -6.30 -27.14 11.48
N ARG A 525 -7.44 -26.53 11.12
CA ARG A 525 -8.37 -27.10 10.11
C ARG A 525 -8.19 -26.54 8.69
N LEU A 526 -7.54 -25.40 8.54
CA LEU A 526 -7.31 -24.77 7.23
C LEU A 526 -6.48 -25.65 6.28
N SER A 527 -5.74 -26.64 6.79
CA SER A 527 -4.98 -27.59 5.98
C SER A 527 -5.78 -28.81 5.51
N ASP A 528 -7.02 -28.99 5.98
CA ASP A 528 -7.88 -30.11 5.56
C ASP A 528 -8.67 -29.72 4.28
N PRO A 529 -8.50 -30.42 3.14
CA PRO A 529 -9.22 -30.11 1.91
C PRO A 529 -10.74 -30.11 2.05
N ARG A 530 -11.30 -31.00 2.88
CA ARG A 530 -12.76 -31.06 3.09
C ARG A 530 -13.27 -29.84 3.82
N TYR A 531 -12.43 -29.31 4.70
CA TYR A 531 -12.70 -28.11 5.46
C TYR A 531 -12.70 -26.87 4.57
N LEU A 532 -11.71 -26.77 3.68
CA LEU A 532 -11.63 -25.71 2.69
C LEU A 532 -12.86 -25.68 1.78
N SER A 533 -13.33 -26.84 1.29
CA SER A 533 -14.56 -26.88 0.47
C SER A 533 -15.80 -26.38 1.21
N ARG A 534 -15.88 -26.58 2.53
CA ARG A 534 -16.96 -26.03 3.35
C ARG A 534 -16.84 -24.51 3.50
N LEU A 535 -15.64 -24.01 3.78
CA LEU A 535 -15.36 -22.56 3.84
C LEU A 535 -15.65 -21.87 2.51
N GLN A 536 -15.31 -22.50 1.39
CA GLN A 536 -15.64 -22.01 0.05
C GLN A 536 -17.14 -21.87 -0.15
N ARG A 537 -17.92 -22.89 0.22
CA ARG A 537 -19.38 -22.83 0.14
C ARG A 537 -19.98 -21.72 1.01
N GLU A 538 -19.49 -21.56 2.24
CA GLU A 538 -19.95 -20.45 3.10
C GLU A 538 -19.58 -19.08 2.52
N ALA A 539 -18.40 -18.96 1.91
CA ALA A 539 -18.00 -17.73 1.23
C ALA A 539 -18.86 -17.43 -0.01
N GLU A 540 -19.29 -18.45 -0.77
CA GLU A 540 -20.24 -18.30 -1.89
C GLU A 540 -21.59 -17.77 -1.39
N HIS A 541 -22.18 -18.39 -0.37
CA HIS A 541 -23.45 -17.93 0.21
C HIS A 541 -23.36 -16.52 0.81
N LEU A 542 -22.23 -16.20 1.44
CA LEU A 542 -21.94 -14.85 1.93
C LEU A 542 -21.93 -13.84 0.79
N LEU A 543 -21.32 -14.16 -0.37
CA LEU A 543 -21.28 -13.28 -1.53
C LEU A 543 -22.65 -13.10 -2.18
N GLU A 544 -23.46 -14.15 -2.25
CA GLU A 544 -24.84 -14.07 -2.73
C GLU A 544 -25.68 -13.15 -1.84
N GLY A 545 -25.60 -13.33 -0.51
CA GLY A 545 -26.28 -12.46 0.45
C GLY A 545 -25.80 -11.01 0.38
N TRP A 546 -24.49 -10.80 0.19
CA TRP A 546 -23.90 -9.47 0.01
C TRP A 546 -24.37 -8.78 -1.27
N ASP A 547 -24.38 -9.47 -2.41
CA ASP A 547 -24.81 -8.91 -3.70
C ASP A 547 -26.28 -8.46 -3.64
N GLN A 548 -27.15 -9.29 -3.03
CA GLN A 548 -28.55 -8.94 -2.84
C GLN A 548 -28.71 -7.74 -1.88
N LEU A 549 -28.03 -7.76 -0.73
CA LEU A 549 -28.07 -6.66 0.23
C LEU A 549 -27.56 -5.35 -0.39
N SER A 550 -26.46 -5.40 -1.13
CA SER A 550 -25.87 -4.23 -1.78
C SER A 550 -26.83 -3.60 -2.78
N LYS A 551 -27.52 -4.40 -3.60
CA LYS A 551 -28.54 -3.91 -4.55
C LYS A 551 -29.71 -3.26 -3.81
N ASP A 552 -30.22 -3.88 -2.75
CA ASP A 552 -31.33 -3.32 -1.98
C ASP A 552 -30.93 -2.00 -1.30
N MET A 553 -29.69 -1.89 -0.80
CA MET A 553 -29.17 -0.68 -0.17
C MET A 553 -28.99 0.51 -1.11
N ASP A 554 -28.72 0.26 -2.40
CA ASP A 554 -28.64 1.33 -3.39
C ASP A 554 -30.00 2.04 -3.57
N HIS A 555 -31.12 1.33 -3.37
CA HIS A 555 -32.47 1.86 -3.50
C HIS A 555 -33.14 2.28 -2.18
N ILE A 556 -32.46 2.14 -1.03
CA ILE A 556 -33.08 2.30 0.30
C ILE A 556 -33.68 3.71 0.56
N GLU A 557 -33.13 4.74 -0.07
CA GLU A 557 -33.62 6.13 0.01
C GLU A 557 -34.95 6.31 -0.74
N GLU A 558 -35.14 5.60 -1.85
CA GLU A 558 -36.37 5.61 -2.65
C GLU A 558 -37.53 4.91 -1.93
N HIS A 559 -37.19 4.08 -0.93
CA HIS A 559 -38.12 3.23 -0.18
C HIS A 559 -38.47 3.74 1.23
N GLY A 560 -38.36 5.05 1.45
CA GLY A 560 -38.90 5.74 2.64
C GLY A 560 -37.89 6.06 3.73
N LEU A 561 -36.63 5.63 3.59
CA LEU A 561 -35.60 5.95 4.56
C LEU A 561 -35.09 7.39 4.37
N SER A 562 -34.99 8.16 5.47
CA SER A 562 -34.43 9.50 5.41
C SER A 562 -33.00 9.51 4.85
N ARG A 563 -32.66 10.51 4.04
CA ARG A 563 -31.35 10.67 3.39
C ARG A 563 -30.15 10.51 4.35
N SER A 564 -30.25 11.01 5.57
CA SER A 564 -29.19 10.88 6.59
C SER A 564 -28.95 9.43 7.00
N LYS A 565 -30.01 8.68 7.30
CA LYS A 565 -29.94 7.25 7.68
C LYS A 565 -29.46 6.40 6.50
N ALA A 566 -29.97 6.67 5.30
CA ALA A 566 -29.54 6.01 4.07
C ALA A 566 -28.05 6.25 3.79
N PHE A 567 -27.57 7.49 4.00
CA PHE A 567 -26.15 7.81 3.87
C PHE A 567 -25.28 7.05 4.88
N GLN A 568 -25.69 6.96 6.14
CA GLN A 568 -24.95 6.21 7.16
C GLN A 568 -24.85 4.72 6.82
N LEU A 569 -25.95 4.10 6.40
CA LEU A 569 -25.94 2.70 5.96
C LEU A 569 -25.05 2.49 4.75
N ARG A 570 -25.15 3.34 3.71
CA ARG A 570 -24.28 3.28 2.53
C ARG A 570 -22.80 3.51 2.87
N ARG A 571 -22.49 4.32 3.90
CA ARG A 571 -21.12 4.46 4.39
C ARG A 571 -20.62 3.14 4.97
N THR A 572 -21.38 2.52 5.87
CA THR A 572 -21.01 1.21 6.44
C THR A 572 -20.90 0.11 5.36
N GLN A 573 -21.77 0.13 4.34
CA GLN A 573 -21.68 -0.75 3.17
C GLN A 573 -20.37 -0.55 2.38
N ARG A 574 -19.86 0.67 2.29
CA ARG A 574 -18.55 0.91 1.66
C ARG A 574 -17.41 0.40 2.55
N ASP A 575 -17.52 0.59 3.86
CA ASP A 575 -16.51 0.15 4.82
C ASP A 575 -16.35 -1.38 4.87
N ILE A 576 -17.43 -2.14 4.61
CA ILE A 576 -17.42 -3.61 4.63
C ILE A 576 -16.96 -4.26 3.31
N THR A 577 -17.10 -3.55 2.17
CA THR A 577 -16.70 -4.01 0.83
C THR A 577 -15.27 -4.60 0.75
N PRO A 578 -14.22 -3.97 1.33
CA PRO A 578 -12.86 -4.52 1.27
C PRO A 578 -12.74 -5.88 1.97
N PHE A 579 -13.44 -6.11 3.08
CA PHE A 579 -13.39 -7.39 3.80
C PHE A 579 -14.05 -8.51 3.00
N VAL A 580 -15.20 -8.23 2.37
CA VAL A 580 -15.87 -9.18 1.46
C VAL A 580 -14.94 -9.56 0.31
N ALA A 581 -14.30 -8.56 -0.33
CA ALA A 581 -13.36 -8.79 -1.42
C ALA A 581 -12.14 -9.61 -0.97
N GLN A 582 -11.62 -9.35 0.22
CA GLN A 582 -10.49 -10.08 0.80
C GLN A 582 -10.84 -11.56 1.05
N ILE A 583 -12.01 -11.84 1.63
CA ILE A 583 -12.48 -13.21 1.87
C ILE A 583 -12.71 -13.95 0.55
N ALA A 584 -13.35 -13.30 -0.42
CA ALA A 584 -13.58 -13.88 -1.75
C ALA A 584 -12.25 -14.22 -2.44
N ALA A 585 -11.28 -13.30 -2.39
CA ALA A 585 -9.95 -13.52 -2.96
C ALA A 585 -9.19 -14.64 -2.24
N ALA A 586 -9.39 -14.81 -0.93
CA ALA A 586 -8.72 -15.85 -0.15
C ALA A 586 -9.26 -17.26 -0.44
N LEU A 587 -10.58 -17.38 -0.55
CA LEU A 587 -11.25 -18.68 -0.53
C LEU A 587 -11.68 -19.15 -1.93
N LEU A 588 -12.02 -18.23 -2.84
CA LEU A 588 -12.63 -18.54 -4.13
C LEU A 588 -11.70 -18.30 -5.34
N ALA A 589 -10.48 -17.83 -5.12
CA ALA A 589 -9.50 -17.70 -6.18
C ALA A 589 -8.89 -19.06 -6.52
N GLU A 590 -9.46 -19.76 -7.50
CA GLU A 590 -8.81 -20.89 -8.19
C GLU A 590 -7.70 -20.43 -9.13
#